data_AF-A0A6L7QPN9-F1
#
_entry.id   AF-A0A6L7QPN9-F1
#
_cell.length_a   1.000
_cell.length_b   1.000
_cell.length_c   1.000
_cell.angle_alpha   90.00
_cell.angle_beta   90.00
_cell.angle_gamma   90.00
#
_symmetry.space_group_name_H-M   'P 1'
#
loop_
_entity.id
_entity.type
_entity.pdbx_description
1 polymer ?
#
loop_
_entity_poly.entity_id
_entity_poly.type
_entity_poly.pdbx_seq_one_letter_code
_entity_poly.pdbx_strand_id
1 'polypeptide(L)'
;MIQTVERSPNFDSLIDHPSTFGVIVDLMGPYLQIMGTVIYVRYPSGDMPFGWHTDGGASLREFRVAPDSRPLNFKIQYFLTDIPADNRANFCFVPGSHRRDFPEEGFAKGAWPEGGVQLVAEAGDAVIFTYGLWHGVAPNEGEDVRRSLTFRYGQLWSRPWDYEKAPPDVLARMTPRQRRLMGDIGPNSAPGAYYAPEDQLDIILDGIERPPT
;
A
#
# COMPACT_ATOMS: atom_id res chain seq x y z
N MET A 1 -8.46 9.65 4.81
CA MET A 1 -7.55 9.40 3.67
C MET A 1 -6.89 10.73 3.38
N ILE A 2 -5.55 10.77 3.35
CA ILE A 2 -4.83 12.01 3.04
C ILE A 2 -4.07 11.71 1.77
N GLN A 3 -4.62 12.18 0.65
CA GLN A 3 -3.98 12.38 -0.65
C GLN A 3 -2.57 12.94 -0.46
N THR A 4 -1.58 12.06 -0.29
CA THR A 4 -0.27 12.38 0.29
C THR A 4 0.59 13.11 -0.72
N VAL A 5 0.55 12.65 -1.96
CA VAL A 5 1.31 13.23 -3.08
C VAL A 5 0.87 14.68 -3.37
N GLU A 6 -0.38 15.04 -3.11
CA GLU A 6 -0.82 16.45 -3.17
C GLU A 6 -0.16 17.36 -2.13
N ARG A 7 0.25 16.80 -0.99
CA ARG A 7 0.78 17.61 0.13
C ARG A 7 2.22 18.04 -0.11
N SER A 8 3.00 17.27 -0.85
CA SER A 8 4.38 17.61 -1.18
C SER A 8 4.92 16.79 -2.35
N PRO A 9 5.63 17.42 -3.31
CA PRO A 9 6.32 16.71 -4.38
C PRO A 9 7.46 15.81 -3.87
N ASN A 10 7.93 15.99 -2.63
CA ASN A 10 8.97 15.15 -2.04
C ASN A 10 8.55 13.69 -1.87
N PHE A 11 7.26 13.37 -1.99
CA PHE A 11 6.74 12.01 -1.93
C PHE A 11 6.57 11.35 -3.29
N ASP A 12 6.72 12.10 -4.39
CA ASP A 12 6.48 11.58 -5.74
C ASP A 12 7.49 10.47 -6.10
N SER A 13 8.75 10.59 -5.63
CA SER A 13 9.79 9.57 -5.84
C SER A 13 9.49 8.22 -5.17
N LEU A 14 8.54 8.16 -4.23
CA LEU A 14 8.14 6.90 -3.57
C LEU A 14 7.12 6.09 -4.38
N ILE A 15 6.53 6.68 -5.43
CA ILE A 15 5.59 6.03 -6.37
C ILE A 15 6.28 4.94 -7.19
N ASP A 16 7.53 5.15 -7.57
CA ASP A 16 8.32 4.23 -8.38
C ASP A 16 9.78 4.21 -7.94
N HIS A 17 10.01 4.25 -6.62
CA HIS A 17 11.34 4.29 -6.04
C HIS A 17 12.20 3.12 -6.55
N PRO A 18 13.44 3.37 -7.05
CA PRO A 18 14.24 2.34 -7.71
C PRO A 18 14.47 1.07 -6.88
N SER A 19 14.64 1.21 -5.56
CA SER A 19 14.88 0.06 -4.67
C SER A 19 13.63 -0.79 -4.35
N THR A 20 12.42 -0.30 -4.64
CA THR A 20 11.18 -1.01 -4.29
C THR A 20 10.32 -1.33 -5.50
N PHE A 21 10.42 -0.55 -6.57
CA PHE A 21 9.51 -0.65 -7.71
C PHE A 21 9.67 -1.95 -8.50
N GLY A 22 10.89 -2.48 -8.63
CA GLY A 22 11.11 -3.82 -9.21
C GLY A 22 10.36 -4.92 -8.44
N VAL A 23 10.40 -4.89 -7.10
CA VAL A 23 9.67 -5.82 -6.23
C VAL A 23 8.16 -5.63 -6.35
N ILE A 24 7.70 -4.38 -6.46
CA ILE A 24 6.28 -4.06 -6.66
C ILE A 24 5.76 -4.68 -7.96
N VAL A 25 6.50 -4.53 -9.05
CA VAL A 25 6.14 -5.09 -10.36
C VAL A 25 6.21 -6.60 -10.37
N ASP A 26 7.21 -7.21 -9.71
CA ASP A 26 7.33 -8.67 -9.59
C ASP A 26 6.11 -9.27 -8.86
N LEU A 27 5.70 -8.65 -7.75
CA LEU A 27 4.55 -9.09 -6.95
C LEU A 27 3.20 -8.84 -7.64
N MET A 28 2.99 -7.66 -8.25
CA MET A 28 1.68 -7.25 -8.79
C MET A 28 1.49 -7.57 -10.27
N GLY A 29 2.58 -7.69 -11.02
CA GLY A 29 2.59 -7.57 -12.48
C GLY A 29 2.56 -6.12 -12.97
N PRO A 30 2.76 -5.90 -14.30
CA PRO A 30 2.87 -4.56 -14.89
C PRO A 30 1.53 -3.85 -15.09
N TYR A 31 0.41 -4.54 -14.91
CA TYR A 31 -0.94 -3.97 -15.04
C TYR A 31 -1.43 -3.47 -13.68
N LEU A 32 -0.71 -2.49 -13.13
CA LEU A 32 -0.96 -1.91 -11.81
C LEU A 32 -1.19 -0.41 -11.86
N GLN A 33 -1.80 0.11 -10.80
CA GLN A 33 -1.91 1.53 -10.49
C GLN A 33 -1.88 1.78 -8.98
N ILE A 34 -1.63 3.02 -8.60
CA ILE A 34 -1.86 3.52 -7.24
C ILE A 34 -3.36 3.66 -7.03
N MET A 35 -3.85 2.93 -6.04
CA MET A 35 -5.23 3.04 -5.58
C MET A 35 -5.38 4.07 -4.47
N GLY A 36 -4.30 4.39 -3.74
CA GLY A 36 -4.28 5.55 -2.88
C GLY A 36 -3.12 5.68 -1.93
N THR A 37 -3.01 6.89 -1.39
CA THR A 37 -1.88 7.33 -0.59
C THR A 37 -2.36 7.88 0.76
N VAL A 38 -1.61 7.61 1.83
CA VAL A 38 -1.95 8.09 3.18
C VAL A 38 -0.68 8.38 3.99
N ILE A 39 -0.64 9.54 4.64
CA ILE A 39 0.30 9.83 5.72
C ILE A 39 -0.31 9.47 7.07
N TYR A 40 0.44 8.75 7.88
CA TYR A 40 0.09 8.43 9.26
C TYR A 40 1.02 9.19 10.20
N VAL A 41 0.42 10.02 11.05
CA VAL A 41 1.10 10.70 12.16
C VAL A 41 0.51 10.16 13.46
N ARG A 42 1.35 9.54 14.28
CA ARG A 42 0.94 8.87 15.52
C ARG A 42 1.66 9.51 16.70
N TYR A 43 0.92 10.32 17.45
CA TYR A 43 1.40 10.90 18.71
C TYR A 43 1.43 9.85 19.82
N PRO A 44 2.17 10.10 20.92
CA PRO A 44 2.07 9.32 22.13
C PRO A 44 0.62 9.10 22.57
N SER A 45 0.25 7.84 22.80
CA SER A 45 -1.05 7.40 23.28
C SER A 45 -0.96 5.95 23.76
N GLY A 46 -1.49 5.67 24.96
CA GLY A 46 -1.59 4.31 25.48
C GLY A 46 -2.72 3.48 24.85
N ASP A 47 -3.58 4.09 24.02
CA ASP A 47 -4.66 3.38 23.35
C ASP A 47 -4.17 2.70 22.07
N MET A 48 -4.68 1.51 21.78
CA MET A 48 -4.57 0.88 20.46
C MET A 48 -5.44 1.67 19.47
N PRO A 49 -4.85 2.42 18.52
CA PRO A 49 -5.62 3.32 17.68
C PRO A 49 -6.49 2.57 16.66
N PHE A 50 -6.11 1.34 16.27
CA PHE A 50 -6.86 0.50 15.34
C PHE A 50 -6.81 -0.97 15.78
N GLY A 51 -7.98 -1.60 15.84
CA GLY A 51 -8.09 -3.04 16.05
C GLY A 51 -7.54 -3.83 14.85
N TRP A 52 -7.32 -5.12 15.07
CA TRP A 52 -6.88 -6.06 14.04
C TRP A 52 -7.90 -6.14 12.90
N HIS A 53 -7.43 -6.06 11.67
CA HIS A 53 -8.28 -6.06 10.47
C HIS A 53 -7.52 -6.56 9.24
N THR A 54 -8.28 -6.79 8.17
CA THR A 54 -7.79 -6.83 6.79
C THR A 54 -8.22 -5.56 6.05
N ASP A 55 -7.53 -5.22 4.97
CA ASP A 55 -7.87 -4.07 4.14
C ASP A 55 -9.09 -4.34 3.24
N GLY A 56 -9.86 -3.28 3.00
CA GLY A 56 -11.04 -3.30 2.10
C GLY A 56 -12.31 -3.90 2.68
N GLY A 57 -12.30 -4.30 3.95
CA GLY A 57 -13.50 -4.71 4.68
C GLY A 57 -14.06 -6.06 4.24
N ALA A 58 -15.35 -6.29 4.53
CA ALA A 58 -16.02 -7.57 4.32
C ALA A 58 -15.95 -8.05 2.86
N SER A 59 -16.11 -7.16 1.89
CA SER A 59 -16.09 -7.53 0.47
C SER A 59 -14.76 -8.12 0.02
N LEU A 60 -13.62 -7.53 0.42
CA LEU A 60 -12.31 -8.09 0.06
C LEU A 60 -11.96 -9.35 0.86
N ARG A 61 -12.54 -9.55 2.04
CA ARG A 61 -12.32 -10.79 2.83
C ARG A 61 -12.85 -12.04 2.12
N GLU A 62 -13.84 -11.89 1.25
CA GLU A 62 -14.41 -12.99 0.47
C GLU A 62 -13.48 -13.47 -0.66
N PHE A 63 -12.46 -12.67 -1.02
CA PHE A 63 -11.52 -13.02 -2.08
C PHE A 63 -10.22 -13.57 -1.52
N ARG A 64 -9.95 -14.84 -1.81
CA ARG A 64 -8.66 -15.50 -1.56
C ARG A 64 -8.01 -15.84 -2.89
N VAL A 65 -6.88 -15.20 -3.17
CA VAL A 65 -6.07 -15.52 -4.34
C VAL A 65 -5.32 -16.84 -4.11
N ALA A 66 -5.18 -17.67 -5.15
CA ALA A 66 -4.37 -18.88 -5.06
C ALA A 66 -2.90 -18.52 -4.79
N PRO A 67 -2.08 -19.43 -4.22
CA PRO A 67 -0.69 -19.12 -3.83
C PRO A 67 0.19 -18.47 -4.92
N ASP A 68 -0.03 -18.79 -6.19
CA ASP A 68 0.74 -18.27 -7.32
C ASP A 68 -0.02 -17.16 -8.10
N SER A 69 -1.17 -16.74 -7.60
CA SER A 69 -1.94 -15.64 -8.18
C SER A 69 -1.41 -14.30 -7.67
N ARG A 70 -1.38 -13.31 -8.58
CA ARG A 70 -1.12 -11.92 -8.20
C ARG A 70 -2.18 -11.43 -7.21
N PRO A 71 -1.79 -10.62 -6.20
CA PRO A 71 -2.75 -10.05 -5.27
C PRO A 71 -3.66 -9.03 -6.00
N LEU A 72 -4.88 -8.84 -5.50
CA LEU A 72 -5.77 -7.79 -6.00
C LEU A 72 -5.24 -6.39 -5.69
N ASN A 73 -4.68 -6.21 -4.49
CA ASN A 73 -3.95 -5.02 -4.08
C ASN A 73 -3.01 -5.32 -2.91
N PHE A 74 -2.02 -4.46 -2.70
CA PHE A 74 -1.20 -4.45 -1.49
C PHE A 74 -0.86 -3.02 -1.10
N LYS A 75 -0.36 -2.83 0.11
CA LYS A 75 0.29 -1.59 0.52
C LYS A 75 1.79 -1.81 0.66
N ILE A 76 2.54 -0.79 0.28
CA ILE A 76 3.87 -0.55 0.84
C ILE A 76 3.75 0.57 1.87
N GLN A 77 4.36 0.38 3.03
CA GLN A 77 4.47 1.39 4.07
C GLN A 77 5.93 1.78 4.25
N TYR A 78 6.25 3.05 4.01
CA TYR A 78 7.57 3.63 4.22
C TYR A 78 7.63 4.32 5.59
N PHE A 79 8.61 3.96 6.40
CA PHE A 79 8.82 4.54 7.73
C PHE A 79 9.66 5.81 7.63
N LEU A 80 9.15 6.93 8.16
CA LEU A 80 9.84 8.23 8.13
C LEU A 80 10.54 8.57 9.46
N THR A 81 10.36 7.74 10.46
CA THR A 81 10.92 7.88 11.81
C THR A 81 11.23 6.48 12.33
N ASP A 82 12.28 6.37 13.14
CA ASP A 82 12.66 5.12 13.79
C ASP A 82 11.55 4.60 14.71
N ILE A 83 11.46 3.27 14.78
CA ILE A 83 10.57 2.50 15.65
C ILE A 83 11.46 1.50 16.39
N PRO A 84 12.12 1.93 17.49
CA PRO A 84 13.25 1.19 18.07
C PRO A 84 12.83 -0.04 18.90
N ALA A 85 11.56 -0.13 19.28
CA ALA A 85 11.02 -1.19 20.13
C ALA A 85 9.50 -1.29 19.96
N ASP A 86 8.90 -2.25 20.64
CA ASP A 86 7.45 -2.41 20.77
C ASP A 86 6.80 -1.20 21.44
N ASN A 87 5.49 -1.04 21.21
CA ASN A 87 4.65 0.04 21.75
C ASN A 87 5.15 1.44 21.36
N ARG A 88 5.56 1.58 20.10
CA ARG A 88 5.98 2.83 19.43
C ARG A 88 5.14 3.11 18.18
N ALA A 89 3.84 2.82 18.26
CA ALA A 89 2.91 2.80 17.12
C ALA A 89 3.38 1.90 15.96
N ASN A 90 3.94 0.74 16.32
CA ASN A 90 4.44 -0.26 15.39
C ASN A 90 3.31 -0.73 14.46
N PHE A 91 3.68 -1.02 13.21
CA PHE A 91 2.83 -1.84 12.36
C PHE A 91 2.79 -3.25 12.94
N CYS A 92 1.60 -3.73 13.29
CA CYS A 92 1.41 -5.07 13.86
C CYS A 92 0.84 -5.99 12.80
N PHE A 93 1.29 -7.23 12.74
CA PHE A 93 0.77 -8.22 11.80
C PHE A 93 0.86 -9.65 12.35
N VAL A 94 0.04 -10.54 11.80
CA VAL A 94 0.15 -11.99 12.09
C VAL A 94 0.76 -12.70 10.87
N PRO A 95 1.97 -13.29 10.97
CA PRO A 95 2.57 -14.03 9.87
C PRO A 95 1.64 -15.12 9.31
N GLY A 96 1.63 -15.28 7.99
CA GLY A 96 0.81 -16.28 7.30
C GLY A 96 -0.72 -16.04 7.35
N SER A 97 -1.21 -14.99 8.03
CA SER A 97 -2.65 -14.73 8.14
C SER A 97 -3.34 -14.40 6.83
N HIS A 98 -2.62 -13.91 5.83
CA HIS A 98 -3.13 -13.72 4.47
C HIS A 98 -3.65 -15.01 3.79
N ARG A 99 -3.36 -16.19 4.37
CA ARG A 99 -3.83 -17.51 3.91
C ARG A 99 -4.99 -18.06 4.76
N ARG A 100 -5.52 -17.28 5.70
CA ARG A 100 -6.55 -17.70 6.67
C ARG A 100 -7.76 -16.76 6.62
N ASP A 101 -8.94 -17.28 6.96
CA ASP A 101 -10.15 -16.46 7.02
C ASP A 101 -10.05 -15.54 8.21
N PHE A 102 -10.26 -14.25 7.97
CA PHE A 102 -10.41 -13.32 9.06
C PHE A 102 -11.64 -13.73 9.90
N PRO A 103 -11.55 -13.77 11.25
CA PRO A 103 -12.68 -14.18 12.08
C PRO A 103 -13.95 -13.37 11.77
N GLU A 104 -15.09 -14.05 11.65
CA GLU A 104 -16.38 -13.44 11.27
C GLU A 104 -16.80 -12.33 12.25
N GLU A 105 -16.73 -12.63 13.54
CA GLU A 105 -16.97 -11.68 14.64
C GLU A 105 -15.84 -10.65 14.83
N GLY A 106 -14.75 -10.78 14.07
CA GLY A 106 -13.52 -10.03 14.24
C GLY A 106 -12.82 -10.32 15.56
N PHE A 107 -12.02 -9.36 16.00
CA PHE A 107 -11.29 -9.43 17.26
C PHE A 107 -11.89 -8.45 18.27
N ALA A 108 -12.03 -8.90 19.52
CA ALA A 108 -12.45 -8.02 20.61
C ALA A 108 -11.49 -6.83 20.76
N LYS A 109 -11.99 -5.70 21.24
CA LYS A 109 -11.17 -4.50 21.48
C LYS A 109 -10.04 -4.86 22.47
N GLY A 110 -8.80 -4.57 22.08
CA GLY A 110 -7.60 -4.89 22.86
C GLY A 110 -7.12 -6.34 22.77
N ALA A 111 -7.81 -7.21 22.01
CA ALA A 111 -7.34 -8.57 21.80
C ALA A 111 -6.04 -8.60 20.99
N TRP A 112 -5.18 -9.54 21.34
CA TRP A 112 -3.96 -9.87 20.59
C TRP A 112 -4.11 -11.26 19.96
N PRO A 113 -4.21 -11.37 18.63
CA PRO A 113 -4.26 -12.65 17.96
C PRO A 113 -3.00 -13.47 18.21
N GLU A 114 -3.17 -14.79 18.27
CA GLU A 114 -2.04 -15.71 18.39
C GLU A 114 -1.03 -15.49 17.25
N GLY A 115 0.24 -15.35 17.62
CA GLY A 115 1.33 -15.09 16.68
C GLY A 115 1.39 -13.66 16.14
N GLY A 116 0.65 -12.71 16.71
CA GLY A 116 0.80 -11.29 16.38
C GLY A 116 2.19 -10.77 16.75
N VAL A 117 2.80 -10.01 15.84
CA VAL A 117 4.15 -9.43 15.94
C VAL A 117 4.08 -7.92 15.75
N GLN A 118 4.91 -7.17 16.47
CA GLN A 118 5.17 -5.75 16.24
C GLN A 118 6.43 -5.58 15.39
N LEU A 119 6.35 -4.78 14.31
CA LEU A 119 7.50 -4.49 13.47
C LEU A 119 8.34 -3.37 14.10
N VAL A 120 9.60 -3.68 14.41
CA VAL A 120 10.68 -2.71 14.64
C VAL A 120 11.26 -2.35 13.28
N ALA A 121 11.50 -1.06 13.04
CA ALA A 121 11.94 -0.53 11.76
C ALA A 121 12.71 0.78 11.96
N GLU A 122 13.67 1.07 11.11
CA GLU A 122 14.39 2.34 11.05
C GLU A 122 13.77 3.29 10.01
N ALA A 123 14.04 4.58 10.13
CA ALA A 123 13.65 5.53 9.11
C ALA A 123 14.30 5.16 7.76
N GLY A 124 13.48 5.06 6.71
CA GLY A 124 13.90 4.59 5.40
C GLY A 124 13.50 3.13 5.10
N ASP A 125 13.19 2.33 6.12
CA ASP A 125 12.66 0.99 5.92
C ASP A 125 11.28 1.01 5.25
N ALA A 126 10.94 -0.10 4.60
CA ALA A 126 9.64 -0.31 3.99
C ALA A 126 9.11 -1.72 4.24
N VAL A 127 7.80 -1.84 4.45
CA VAL A 127 7.10 -3.13 4.52
C VAL A 127 6.02 -3.22 3.46
N ILE A 128 5.98 -4.35 2.74
CA ILE A 128 4.93 -4.65 1.75
C ILE A 128 4.00 -5.71 2.33
N PHE A 129 2.69 -5.48 2.25
CA PHE A 129 1.69 -6.44 2.71
C PHE A 129 0.41 -6.41 1.88
N THR A 130 -0.10 -7.60 1.57
CA THR A 130 -1.35 -7.79 0.80
C THR A 130 -2.58 -7.41 1.61
N TYR A 131 -3.68 -7.09 0.94
CA TYR A 131 -4.95 -6.73 1.56
C TYR A 131 -5.47 -7.75 2.61
N GLY A 132 -5.19 -9.04 2.41
CA GLY A 132 -5.64 -10.12 3.29
C GLY A 132 -4.80 -10.33 4.55
N LEU A 133 -3.65 -9.65 4.70
CA LEU A 133 -2.82 -9.79 5.91
C LEU A 133 -3.57 -9.20 7.11
N TRP A 134 -3.70 -9.95 8.20
CA TRP A 134 -4.26 -9.41 9.43
C TRP A 134 -3.24 -8.49 10.06
N HIS A 135 -3.64 -7.23 10.24
CA HIS A 135 -2.75 -6.21 10.73
C HIS A 135 -3.48 -5.21 11.64
N GLY A 136 -2.68 -4.46 12.39
CA GLY A 136 -3.13 -3.44 13.34
C GLY A 136 -2.01 -2.45 13.62
N VAL A 137 -2.21 -1.60 14.61
CA VAL A 137 -1.20 -0.63 15.06
C VAL A 137 -1.11 -0.70 16.57
N ALA A 138 0.11 -0.83 17.09
CA ALA A 138 0.38 -0.86 18.53
C ALA A 138 0.06 0.50 19.18
N PRO A 139 -0.01 0.58 20.52
CA PRO A 139 -0.02 1.86 21.20
C PRO A 139 1.31 2.58 20.97
N ASN A 140 1.35 3.87 21.28
CA ASN A 140 2.59 4.63 21.34
C ASN A 140 2.85 5.08 22.77
N GLU A 141 3.54 4.25 23.54
CA GLU A 141 3.91 4.52 24.94
C GLU A 141 5.22 5.32 25.06
N GLY A 142 5.80 5.75 23.95
CA GLY A 142 6.99 6.61 23.92
C GLY A 142 6.65 8.09 23.98
N GLU A 143 7.67 8.94 23.83
CA GLU A 143 7.52 10.40 23.77
C GLU A 143 7.53 10.94 22.33
N ASP A 144 7.98 10.12 21.37
CA ASP A 144 8.15 10.52 19.98
C ASP A 144 6.88 10.42 19.14
N VAL A 145 6.82 11.24 18.08
CA VAL A 145 5.75 11.21 17.08
C VAL A 145 6.18 10.35 15.90
N ARG A 146 5.54 9.19 15.74
CA ARG A 146 5.83 8.25 14.66
C ARG A 146 5.17 8.68 13.35
N ARG A 147 5.94 8.72 12.26
CA ARG A 147 5.47 9.12 10.93
C ARG A 147 5.74 8.04 9.89
N SER A 148 4.78 7.79 9.02
CA SER A 148 4.97 6.91 7.85
C SER A 148 4.05 7.31 6.72
N LEU A 149 4.35 6.79 5.53
CA LEU A 149 3.50 6.89 4.35
C LEU A 149 3.08 5.51 3.91
N THR A 150 1.87 5.37 3.37
CA THR A 150 1.49 4.19 2.62
C THR A 150 1.13 4.54 1.21
N PHE A 151 1.60 3.73 0.28
CA PHE A 151 1.14 3.70 -1.11
C PHE A 151 0.45 2.37 -1.31
N ARG A 152 -0.80 2.41 -1.76
CA ARG A 152 -1.55 1.21 -2.10
C ARG A 152 -1.50 1.01 -3.60
N TYR A 153 -0.98 -0.14 -4.02
CA TYR A 153 -0.99 -0.57 -5.41
C TYR A 153 -2.08 -1.61 -5.59
N GLY A 154 -2.75 -1.59 -6.73
CA GLY A 154 -3.66 -2.66 -7.11
C GLY A 154 -3.76 -2.80 -8.61
N GLN A 155 -4.53 -3.80 -9.02
CA GLN A 155 -4.71 -4.12 -10.43
C GLN A 155 -5.33 -2.93 -11.19
N LEU A 156 -4.85 -2.65 -12.40
CA LEU A 156 -5.23 -1.48 -13.18
C LEU A 156 -6.73 -1.37 -13.47
N TRP A 157 -7.43 -2.50 -13.56
CA TRP A 157 -8.88 -2.53 -13.78
C TRP A 157 -9.69 -2.16 -12.53
N SER A 158 -9.08 -2.13 -11.34
CA SER A 158 -9.76 -1.84 -10.07
C SER A 158 -9.91 -0.34 -9.82
N ARG A 159 -11.07 0.09 -9.33
CA ARG A 159 -11.32 1.51 -8.99
C ARG A 159 -10.43 1.99 -7.82
N PRO A 160 -9.66 3.09 -7.97
CA PRO A 160 -8.91 3.71 -6.88
C PRO A 160 -9.79 4.26 -5.76
N TRP A 161 -9.23 4.33 -4.54
CA TRP A 161 -9.84 4.95 -3.36
C TRP A 161 -9.54 6.44 -3.24
N ASP A 162 -8.36 6.89 -3.70
CA ASP A 162 -7.83 8.25 -3.47
C ASP A 162 -8.48 9.30 -4.39
N TYR A 163 -8.54 8.97 -5.67
CA TYR A 163 -8.98 9.86 -6.74
C TYR A 163 -9.87 9.12 -7.72
N GLU A 164 -10.88 9.80 -8.24
CA GLU A 164 -11.47 9.38 -9.52
C GLU A 164 -10.54 9.78 -10.69
N LYS A 165 -9.93 10.95 -10.60
CA LYS A 165 -8.87 11.44 -11.49
C LYS A 165 -7.87 12.24 -10.67
N ALA A 166 -6.58 11.95 -10.82
CA ALA A 166 -5.54 12.72 -10.13
C ALA A 166 -5.56 14.19 -10.58
N PRO A 167 -5.28 15.15 -9.67
CA PRO A 167 -5.28 16.57 -10.02
C PRO A 167 -4.27 16.92 -11.13
N PRO A 168 -4.61 17.85 -12.05
CA PRO A 168 -3.72 18.20 -13.16
C PRO A 168 -2.34 18.71 -12.74
N ASP A 169 -2.26 19.47 -11.65
CA ASP A 169 -1.01 20.00 -11.08
C ASP A 169 -0.13 18.92 -10.44
N VAL A 170 -0.74 17.88 -9.88
CA VAL A 170 -0.05 16.67 -9.44
C VAL A 170 0.52 15.90 -10.63
N LEU A 171 -0.29 15.67 -11.66
CA LEU A 171 0.14 14.96 -12.85
C LEU A 171 1.21 15.74 -13.64
N ALA A 172 1.14 17.08 -13.67
CA ALA A 172 2.05 17.92 -14.47
C ALA A 172 3.54 17.78 -14.10
N ARG A 173 3.84 17.41 -12.85
CA ARG A 173 5.21 17.23 -12.37
C ARG A 173 5.69 15.77 -12.35
N MET A 174 4.81 14.83 -12.67
CA MET A 174 5.12 13.40 -12.62
C MET A 174 5.84 12.92 -13.88
N THR A 175 6.70 11.92 -13.71
CA THR A 175 7.27 11.17 -14.85
C THR A 175 6.16 10.44 -15.63
N PRO A 176 6.39 10.01 -16.88
CA PRO A 176 5.41 9.23 -17.63
C PRO A 176 4.90 8.00 -16.87
N ARG A 177 5.79 7.29 -16.17
CA ARG A 177 5.42 6.13 -15.35
C ARG A 177 4.58 6.52 -14.14
N GLN A 178 4.98 7.52 -13.39
CA GLN A 178 4.22 8.00 -12.24
C GLN A 178 2.83 8.47 -12.65
N ARG A 179 2.72 9.21 -13.76
CA ARG A 179 1.42 9.60 -14.32
C ARG A 179 0.55 8.39 -14.62
N ARG A 180 1.11 7.37 -15.29
CA ARG A 180 0.38 6.12 -15.58
C ARG A 180 -0.06 5.40 -14.31
N LEU A 181 0.80 5.33 -13.30
CA LEU A 181 0.48 4.75 -12.00
C LEU A 181 -0.62 5.54 -11.27
N MET A 182 -0.77 6.84 -11.50
CA MET A 182 -1.87 7.65 -10.96
C MET A 182 -3.18 7.54 -11.75
N GLY A 183 -3.26 6.58 -12.69
CA GLY A 183 -4.47 6.29 -13.46
C GLY A 183 -4.64 7.16 -14.72
N ASP A 184 -3.60 7.87 -15.15
CA ASP A 184 -3.64 8.60 -16.43
C ASP A 184 -3.42 7.64 -17.61
N ILE A 185 -4.54 7.24 -18.24
CA ILE A 185 -4.59 6.39 -19.45
C ILE A 185 -4.63 7.23 -20.73
N GLY A 186 -4.44 8.55 -20.64
CA GLY A 186 -4.41 9.47 -21.77
C GLY A 186 -5.79 9.99 -22.20
N PRO A 187 -5.82 11.04 -23.06
CA PRO A 187 -7.01 11.83 -23.34
C PRO A 187 -8.11 11.11 -24.14
N ASN A 188 -7.76 10.02 -24.84
CA ASN A 188 -8.67 9.27 -25.72
C ASN A 188 -9.02 7.88 -25.15
N SER A 189 -8.81 7.67 -23.85
CA SER A 189 -9.04 6.36 -23.23
C SER A 189 -10.53 5.99 -23.22
N ALA A 190 -10.90 4.92 -23.92
CA ALA A 190 -12.20 4.29 -23.76
C ALA A 190 -12.29 3.55 -22.40
N PRO A 191 -13.48 3.24 -21.87
CA PRO A 191 -13.62 2.47 -20.62
C PRO A 191 -12.82 1.15 -20.58
N GLY A 192 -12.61 0.52 -21.74
CA GLY A 192 -11.81 -0.71 -21.87
C GLY A 192 -10.30 -0.53 -21.66
N ALA A 193 -9.79 0.71 -21.65
CA ALA A 193 -8.36 0.99 -21.58
C ALA A 193 -7.71 0.62 -20.24
N TYR A 194 -8.51 0.38 -19.19
CA TYR A 194 -8.02 -0.15 -17.91
C TYR A 194 -7.77 -1.67 -17.92
N TYR A 195 -8.21 -2.37 -18.97
CA TYR A 195 -8.03 -3.82 -19.14
C TYR A 195 -6.91 -4.15 -20.13
N ALA A 196 -6.73 -3.33 -21.17
CA ALA A 196 -5.74 -3.54 -22.22
C ALA A 196 -5.17 -2.21 -22.77
N PRO A 197 -4.48 -1.42 -21.94
CA PRO A 197 -3.74 -0.25 -22.42
C PRO A 197 -2.57 -0.65 -23.36
N GLU A 198 -2.45 0.00 -24.52
CA GLU A 198 -1.49 -0.37 -25.57
C GLU A 198 -0.02 -0.21 -25.16
N ASP A 199 0.30 0.86 -24.42
CA ASP A 199 1.66 1.31 -24.07
C ASP A 199 2.04 1.00 -22.61
N GLN A 200 1.23 0.24 -21.89
CA GLN A 200 1.43 -0.01 -20.45
C GLN A 200 2.72 -0.73 -20.13
N LEU A 201 3.05 -1.77 -20.91
CA LEU A 201 4.28 -2.53 -20.67
C LEU A 201 5.51 -1.67 -20.89
N ASP A 202 5.50 -0.84 -21.94
CA ASP A 202 6.63 0.03 -22.26
C ASP A 202 6.82 1.12 -21.19
N ILE A 203 5.72 1.72 -20.69
CA ILE A 203 5.79 2.75 -19.66
C ILE A 203 6.17 2.18 -18.28
N ILE A 204 5.54 1.07 -17.87
CA ILE A 204 5.74 0.51 -16.53
C ILE A 204 7.08 -0.19 -16.41
N LEU A 205 7.53 -0.90 -17.45
CA LEU A 205 8.77 -1.69 -17.42
C LEU A 205 9.98 -0.92 -17.93
N ASP A 206 9.86 0.36 -18.26
CA ASP A 206 10.99 1.19 -18.65
C ASP A 206 12.12 1.11 -17.60
N GLY A 207 13.34 0.77 -18.01
CA GLY A 207 14.47 0.59 -17.08
C GLY A 207 14.36 -0.57 -16.08
N ILE A 208 13.35 -1.46 -16.20
CA ILE A 208 13.28 -2.72 -15.45
C ILE A 208 13.62 -3.88 -16.40
N GLU A 209 14.57 -4.74 -16.01
CA GLU A 209 14.82 -5.98 -16.75
C GLU A 209 13.55 -6.84 -16.76
N ARG A 210 13.06 -7.17 -17.96
CA ARG A 210 11.85 -8.00 -18.08
C ARG A 210 12.16 -9.39 -17.51
N PRO A 211 11.31 -9.92 -16.59
CA PRO A 211 11.48 -11.29 -16.13
C PRO A 211 11.36 -12.24 -17.33
N PRO A 212 12.14 -13.33 -17.38
CA PRO A 212 12.05 -14.31 -18.45
C PRO A 212 10.62 -14.88 -18.49
N THR A 213 10.04 -14.87 -19.69
CA THR A 213 8.71 -15.42 -19.99
C THR A 213 8.67 -16.94 -19.87
#